data_AF-A0A6P1NYQ5-F1
#
_entry.id   AF-A0A6P1NYQ5-F1
#
_cell.length_a   1.000
_cell.length_b   1.000
_cell.length_c   1.000
_cell.angle_alpha   90.00
_cell.angle_beta   90.00
_cell.angle_gamma   90.00
#
_symmetry.space_group_name_H-M   'P 1'
#
loop_
_entity.id
_entity.type
_entity.pdbx_description
1 polymer ?
#
loop_
_entity_poly.entity_id
_entity_poly.type
_entity_poly.pdbx_seq_one_letter_code
_entity_poly.pdbx_strand_id
1 'polypeptide(L)'
;MEQTEADLVNKRLTEQTITRQKEIMTRLLQAEKAANERDLDEKREANTAKDLPARIPAALQKYKQRQLQQTETLRESLPAFTPYYKKQVDAYLKKLGY
;
A
#
# COMPACT_ATOMS: atom_id res chain seq x y z
N MET A 1 20.73 -12.39 -41.76
CA MET A 1 21.81 -11.47 -42.14
C MET A 1 22.78 -12.12 -43.11
N GLU A 2 23.22 -13.36 -42.89
CA GLU A 2 24.14 -14.06 -43.82
C GLU A 2 23.66 -14.08 -45.29
N GLN A 3 22.37 -14.34 -45.54
CA GLN A 3 21.80 -14.36 -46.89
C GLN A 3 21.77 -12.96 -47.54
N THR A 4 21.53 -11.89 -46.77
CA THR A 4 21.59 -10.52 -47.31
C THR A 4 23.01 -10.10 -47.62
N GLU A 5 23.98 -10.52 -46.82
CA GLU A 5 25.40 -10.23 -47.06
C GLU A 5 25.91 -10.94 -48.33
N ALA A 6 25.56 -12.21 -48.51
CA ALA A 6 25.89 -12.95 -49.73
C ALA A 6 25.25 -12.32 -50.99
N ASP A 7 23.99 -11.86 -50.90
CA ASP A 7 23.30 -11.17 -52.00
C ASP A 7 23.99 -9.84 -52.36
N LEU A 8 24.40 -9.07 -51.35
CA LEU A 8 25.06 -7.76 -51.52
C LEU A 8 26.47 -7.88 -52.10
N VAL A 9 27.26 -8.85 -51.65
CA VAL A 9 28.61 -9.12 -52.19
C VAL A 9 28.54 -9.48 -53.67
N ASN A 10 27.50 -10.20 -54.07
CA ASN A 10 27.24 -10.57 -55.47
C ASN A 10 26.48 -9.49 -56.26
N LYS A 11 26.22 -8.30 -55.68
CA LYS A 11 25.46 -7.19 -56.29
C LYS A 11 24.06 -7.60 -56.79
N ARG A 12 23.42 -8.57 -56.13
CA ARG A 12 22.08 -9.06 -56.47
C ARG A 12 21.06 -8.43 -55.53
N LEU A 13 20.27 -7.50 -56.04
CA LEU A 13 19.13 -6.96 -55.31
C LEU A 13 17.86 -7.65 -55.83
N THR A 14 17.51 -8.77 -55.20
CA THR A 14 16.31 -9.52 -55.56
C THR A 14 15.12 -9.04 -54.72
N GLU A 15 13.89 -9.33 -55.15
CA GLU A 15 12.69 -9.02 -54.36
C GLU A 15 12.73 -9.66 -52.96
N GLN A 16 13.32 -10.86 -52.85
CA GLN A 16 13.52 -11.56 -51.59
C GLN A 16 14.43 -10.79 -50.63
N THR A 17 15.47 -10.14 -51.16
CA THR A 17 16.37 -9.28 -50.37
C THR A 17 15.61 -8.06 -49.86
N ILE A 18 14.73 -7.47 -50.69
CA ILE A 18 13.90 -6.32 -50.34
C ILE A 18 12.85 -6.68 -49.27
N THR A 19 12.14 -7.81 -49.43
CA THR A 19 11.14 -8.25 -48.43
C THR A 19 11.79 -8.54 -47.09
N ARG A 20 12.94 -9.21 -47.08
CA ARG A 20 13.69 -9.48 -45.86
C ARG A 20 14.11 -8.20 -45.13
N GLN A 21 14.51 -7.15 -45.87
CA GLN A 21 14.82 -5.86 -45.26
C GLN A 21 13.57 -5.15 -44.69
N LYS A 22 12.41 -5.27 -45.34
CA LYS A 22 11.13 -4.76 -44.79
C LYS A 22 10.75 -5.47 -43.49
N GLU A 23 10.94 -6.79 -43.43
CA GLU A 23 10.68 -7.58 -42.22
C GLU A 23 11.63 -7.18 -41.08
N ILE A 24 12.92 -6.99 -41.36
CA ILE A 24 13.91 -6.51 -40.39
C ILE A 24 13.49 -5.14 -39.84
N MET A 25 13.13 -4.20 -40.72
CA MET A 25 12.64 -2.88 -40.31
C MET A 25 11.42 -2.98 -39.40
N THR A 26 10.48 -3.86 -39.73
CA THR A 26 9.25 -4.06 -38.94
C THR A 26 9.58 -4.60 -37.54
N ARG A 27 10.50 -5.57 -37.44
CA ARG A 27 10.95 -6.12 -36.16
C ARG A 27 11.71 -5.09 -35.32
N LEU A 28 12.52 -4.24 -35.94
CA LEU A 28 13.22 -3.15 -35.25
C LEU A 28 12.24 -2.14 -34.65
N LEU A 29 11.22 -1.74 -35.42
CA LEU A 29 10.15 -0.84 -34.93
C LEU A 29 9.34 -1.47 -33.78
N GLN A 30 9.04 -2.77 -33.86
CA GLN A 30 8.38 -3.49 -32.76
C GLN A 30 9.25 -3.55 -31.51
N ALA A 31 10.56 -3.79 -31.66
CA ALA A 31 11.50 -3.82 -30.55
C ALA A 31 11.63 -2.44 -29.88
N GLU A 32 11.69 -1.36 -30.66
CA GLU A 32 11.70 0.02 -30.16
C GLU A 32 10.43 0.34 -29.38
N LYS A 33 9.26 0.00 -29.93
CA LYS A 33 7.99 0.19 -29.24
C LYS A 33 7.93 -0.59 -27.92
N ALA A 34 8.37 -1.85 -27.93
CA ALA A 34 8.41 -2.67 -26.72
C ALA A 34 9.40 -2.14 -25.66
N ALA A 35 10.54 -1.59 -26.08
CA ALA A 35 11.49 -0.93 -25.18
C ALA A 35 10.87 0.32 -24.54
N ASN A 36 10.22 1.17 -25.34
CA ASN A 36 9.52 2.35 -24.85
C ASN A 36 8.36 1.99 -23.89
N GLU A 37 7.58 0.95 -24.20
CA GLU A 37 6.52 0.47 -23.31
C GLU A 37 7.09 -0.05 -21.99
N ARG A 38 8.21 -0.79 -22.01
CA ARG A 38 8.91 -1.22 -20.79
C ARG A 38 9.43 -0.03 -19.96
N ASP A 39 10.02 0.98 -20.59
CA ASP A 39 10.48 2.20 -19.91
C ASP A 39 9.32 3.01 -19.29
N LEU A 40 8.12 2.90 -19.85
CA LEU A 40 6.90 3.50 -19.30
C LEU A 40 6.28 2.64 -18.19
N ASP A 41 6.32 1.31 -18.30
CA ASP A 41 5.81 0.36 -17.31
C ASP A 41 6.71 0.35 -16.05
N GLU A 42 8.03 0.46 -16.21
CA GLU A 42 8.97 0.64 -15.10
C GLU A 42 8.86 2.04 -14.46
N LYS A 43 8.23 3.02 -15.14
CA LYS A 43 7.88 4.33 -14.55
C LYS A 43 6.64 4.20 -13.64
N ARG A 44 6.92 3.57 -12.50
CA ARG A 44 6.33 3.79 -11.18
C ARG A 44 4.82 3.53 -11.09
N GLU A 45 4.47 2.29 -10.77
CA GLU A 45 3.26 2.04 -9.99
C GLU A 45 3.37 2.78 -8.65
N ALA A 46 2.49 3.76 -8.43
CA ALA A 46 2.39 4.43 -7.15
C ALA A 46 1.76 3.48 -6.14
N ASN A 47 2.61 2.77 -5.38
CA ASN A 47 2.16 2.04 -4.20
C ASN A 47 1.67 3.05 -3.15
N THR A 48 0.38 3.34 -3.14
CA THR A 48 -0.26 4.11 -2.08
C THR A 48 -0.13 3.35 -0.77
N ALA A 49 0.17 4.07 0.32
CA ALA A 49 0.26 3.48 1.64
C ALA A 49 -1.09 2.80 1.97
N LYS A 50 -1.04 1.51 2.32
CA LYS A 50 -2.22 0.80 2.84
C LYS A 50 -2.56 1.41 4.19
N ASP A 51 -3.81 1.82 4.40
CA ASP A 51 -4.30 2.23 5.70
C ASP A 51 -4.20 1.04 6.67
N LEU A 52 -3.15 1.00 7.48
CA LEU A 52 -3.10 0.10 8.63
C LEU A 52 -4.00 0.71 9.72
N PRO A 53 -4.98 -0.03 10.24
CA PRO A 53 -5.74 0.45 11.39
C PRO A 53 -4.78 0.68 12.55
N ALA A 54 -4.95 1.81 13.25
CA ALA A 54 -4.17 2.13 14.44
C ALA A 54 -4.35 1.04 15.49
N ARG A 55 -3.41 0.09 15.55
CA ARG A 55 -3.43 -0.98 16.54
C ARG A 55 -3.02 -0.37 17.87
N ILE A 56 -3.98 -0.11 18.74
CA ILE A 56 -3.71 0.32 20.12
C ILE A 56 -2.72 -0.69 20.73
N PRO A 57 -1.53 -0.25 21.17
CA PRO A 57 -0.56 -1.12 21.82
C PRO A 57 -1.22 -1.89 22.97
N ALA A 58 -0.95 -3.19 23.09
CA ALA A 58 -1.53 -4.03 24.14
C ALA A 58 -1.26 -3.48 25.56
N ALA A 59 -0.17 -2.73 25.73
CA ALA A 59 0.15 -2.02 26.97
C ALA A 59 -0.90 -0.96 27.35
N LEU A 60 -1.43 -0.20 26.37
CA LEU A 60 -2.46 0.82 26.62
C LEU A 60 -3.82 0.20 26.97
N GLN A 61 -4.13 -0.98 26.42
CA GLN A 61 -5.36 -1.70 26.78
C GLN A 61 -5.33 -2.15 28.26
N LYS A 62 -4.20 -2.74 28.70
CA LYS A 62 -4.01 -3.14 30.11
C LYS A 62 -4.07 -1.94 31.06
N TYR A 63 -3.53 -0.79 30.65
CA TYR A 63 -3.61 0.44 31.44
C TYR A 63 -5.05 0.91 31.64
N LYS A 64 -5.86 0.95 30.57
CA LYS A 64 -7.29 1.32 30.65
C LYS A 64 -8.08 0.37 31.55
N GLN A 65 -7.85 -0.93 31.43
CA GLN A 65 -8.50 -1.93 32.28
C GLN A 65 -8.16 -1.74 33.76
N ARG A 66 -6.89 -1.44 34.08
CA ARG A 66 -6.47 -1.18 35.46
C ARG A 66 -7.09 0.10 36.02
N GLN A 67 -7.19 1.17 35.24
CA GLN A 67 -7.89 2.40 35.66
C GLN A 67 -9.36 2.11 35.98
N LEU A 68 -10.07 1.38 35.11
CA LEU A 68 -11.47 1.02 35.34
C LEU A 68 -11.64 0.18 36.62
N GLN A 69 -10.77 -0.79 36.87
CA GLN A 69 -10.83 -1.59 38.11
C GLN A 69 -10.63 -0.73 39.37
N GLN A 70 -9.73 0.27 39.30
CA GLN A 70 -9.50 1.20 40.40
C GLN A 70 -10.74 2.08 40.66
N THR A 71 -11.40 2.56 39.61
CA THR A 71 -12.63 3.37 39.76
C THR A 71 -13.80 2.56 40.31
N GLU A 72 -13.97 1.30 39.87
CA GLU A 72 -15.03 0.43 40.40
C GLU A 72 -14.79 0.07 41.87
N THR A 73 -13.54 -0.20 42.27
CA THR A 73 -13.20 -0.45 43.68
C THR A 73 -13.53 0.75 44.56
N LEU A 74 -13.23 1.97 44.08
CA LEU A 74 -13.58 3.21 44.76
C LEU A 74 -15.10 3.37 44.90
N ARG A 75 -15.88 2.99 43.88
CA ARG A 75 -17.36 3.01 43.92
C ARG A 75 -17.93 1.98 44.89
N GLU A 76 -17.38 0.77 44.95
CA GLU A 76 -17.83 -0.31 45.85
C GLU A 76 -17.53 -0.02 47.33
N SER A 77 -16.46 0.72 47.62
CA SER A 77 -16.08 1.11 48.98
C SER A 77 -17.01 2.15 49.61
N LEU A 78 -17.94 2.71 48.84
CA LEU A 78 -18.86 3.74 49.30
C LEU A 78 -19.99 3.12 50.16
N PRO A 79 -20.27 3.66 51.35
CA PRO A 79 -21.40 3.21 52.15
C PRO A 79 -22.73 3.41 51.41
N ALA A 80 -23.77 2.67 51.80
CA ALA A 80 -25.08 2.71 51.15
C ALA A 80 -25.71 4.12 51.19
N PHE A 81 -25.43 4.92 50.17
CA PHE A 81 -25.94 6.28 50.05
C PHE A 81 -27.39 6.31 49.55
N THR A 82 -28.14 7.34 49.95
CA THR A 82 -29.43 7.64 49.32
C THR A 82 -29.20 8.02 47.85
N PRO A 83 -30.21 7.86 46.96
CA PRO A 83 -30.05 8.12 45.52
C PRO A 83 -29.53 9.52 45.17
N TYR A 84 -29.78 10.51 46.02
CA TYR A 84 -29.27 11.87 45.87
C TYR A 84 -27.74 11.93 46.00
N TYR A 85 -27.19 11.35 47.07
CA TYR A 85 -25.75 11.38 47.32
C TYR A 85 -24.97 10.50 46.34
N LYS A 86 -25.55 9.39 45.85
CA LYS A 86 -24.96 8.58 44.76
C LYS A 86 -24.68 9.44 43.52
N LYS A 87 -25.68 10.19 43.05
CA LYS A 87 -25.55 11.10 41.90
C LYS A 87 -24.48 12.17 42.11
N GLN A 88 -24.37 12.70 43.33
CA GLN A 88 -23.39 13.72 43.66
C GLN A 88 -21.95 13.18 43.66
N VAL A 89 -21.76 11.96 44.17
CA VAL A 89 -20.45 11.28 44.13
C VAL A 89 -20.08 10.91 42.70
N ASP A 90 -21.01 10.38 41.90
CA ASP A 90 -20.77 10.08 40.48
C ASP A 90 -20.37 11.34 39.69
N ALA A 91 -21.06 12.46 39.92
CA ALA A 91 -20.73 13.73 39.30
C ALA A 91 -19.34 14.24 39.71
N TYR A 92 -18.95 14.03 40.96
CA TYR A 92 -17.64 14.40 41.49
C TYR A 92 -16.51 13.55 40.88
N LEU A 93 -16.68 12.23 40.83
CA LEU A 93 -15.71 11.31 40.21
C LEU A 93 -15.52 11.62 38.72
N LYS A 94 -16.61 11.87 38.00
CA LYS A 94 -16.57 12.27 36.59
C LYS A 94 -15.83 13.60 36.38
N LYS A 95 -15.97 14.55 37.31
CA LYS A 95 -15.24 15.85 37.27
C LYS A 95 -13.74 15.66 37.51
N LEU A 96 -13.34 14.65 38.28
CA LEU A 96 -11.95 14.30 38.53
C LEU A 96 -11.29 13.50 37.40
N GLY A 97 -12.05 13.12 36.36
CA GLY A 97 -11.52 12.38 35.21
C GLY A 97 -11.48 10.86 35.40
N TYR A 98 -12.27 10.36 36.36
CA TYR A 98 -12.52 8.93 36.60
C TYR A 98 -13.83 8.48 35.94
#